data_AF-A0A7W1N8K7-F1
#
_entry.id   AF-A0A7W1N8K7-F1
#
_cell.length_a   1.000
_cell.length_b   1.000
_cell.length_c   1.000
_cell.angle_alpha   90.00
_cell.angle_beta   90.00
_cell.angle_gamma   90.00
#
_symmetry.space_group_name_H-M   'P 1'
#
loop_
_entity.id
_entity.type
_entity.pdbx_description
1 polymer ?
#
loop_
_entity_poly.entity_id
_entity_poly.type
_entity_poly.pdbx_seq_one_letter_code
_entity_poly.pdbx_strand_id
1 'polypeptide(L)'
;MILGLLGAAAFTVGLLTAVAAKIPQLDPATERTQANTYVYARDGHTVLSILRGDQARIIVRSKAISPWMKHAIVAAEDKRFYEHRGVDV
;
A
#
# COMPACT_ATOMS: atom_id res chain seq x y z
N MET A 1 -19.53 -37.73 -17.08
CA MET A 1 -20.07 -36.37 -16.80
C MET A 1 -19.91 -35.98 -15.32
N ILE A 2 -20.38 -36.77 -14.36
CA ILE A 2 -20.27 -36.47 -12.91
C ILE A 2 -18.82 -36.27 -12.43
N LEU A 3 -17.89 -37.12 -12.87
CA LEU A 3 -16.47 -36.98 -12.50
C LEU A 3 -15.83 -35.68 -13.04
N GLY A 4 -16.25 -35.24 -14.23
CA GLY A 4 -15.79 -33.97 -14.80
C GLY A 4 -16.33 -32.75 -14.04
N LEU A 5 -17.59 -32.80 -13.60
CA LEU A 5 -18.20 -31.77 -12.75
C LEU A 5 -17.52 -31.69 -11.38
N LEU A 6 -17.23 -32.84 -10.76
CA LEU A 6 -16.51 -32.90 -9.49
C LEU A 6 -15.07 -32.38 -9.64
N GLY A 7 -14.39 -32.75 -10.73
CA GLY A 7 -13.05 -32.25 -11.04
C GLY A 7 -13.04 -30.73 -11.23
N ALA A 8 -14.00 -30.19 -11.98
CA ALA A 8 -14.13 -28.75 -12.18
C ALA A 8 -14.41 -28.01 -10.86
N ALA A 9 -15.33 -28.53 -10.03
CA ALA A 9 -15.66 -27.95 -8.74
C ALA A 9 -14.44 -27.94 -7.80
N ALA A 10 -13.73 -29.07 -7.69
CA ALA A 10 -12.52 -29.18 -6.89
C ALA A 10 -11.42 -28.24 -7.39
N PHE A 11 -11.25 -28.12 -8.71
CA PHE A 11 -10.30 -27.19 -9.31
C PHE A 11 -10.65 -25.73 -9.00
N THR A 12 -11.92 -25.32 -9.13
CA THR A 12 -12.35 -23.95 -8.80
C THR A 12 -12.13 -23.62 -7.33
N VAL A 13 -12.46 -24.54 -6.41
CA VAL A 13 -12.22 -24.35 -4.99
C VAL A 13 -10.72 -24.26 -4.71
N GLY A 14 -9.91 -25.15 -5.29
CA GLY A 14 -8.45 -25.12 -5.15
C GLY A 14 -7.81 -23.84 -5.68
N LEU A 15 -8.31 -23.31 -6.80
CA LEU A 15 -7.84 -22.05 -7.35
C LEU A 15 -8.20 -20.86 -6.43
N LEU A 16 -9.44 -20.81 -5.95
CA LEU A 16 -9.90 -19.76 -5.03
C LEU A 16 -9.10 -19.76 -3.73
N THR A 17 -8.86 -20.94 -3.13
CA THR A 17 -8.08 -21.05 -1.90
C THR A 17 -6.61 -20.68 -2.12
N ALA A 18 -6.01 -21.09 -3.24
CA ALA A 18 -4.65 -20.75 -3.59
C ALA A 18 -4.45 -19.24 -3.80
N VAL A 19 -5.40 -18.57 -4.45
CA VAL A 19 -5.38 -17.11 -4.62
C VAL A 19 -5.59 -16.42 -3.27
N ALA A 20 -6.61 -16.83 -2.50
CA ALA A 20 -6.91 -16.24 -1.20
C ALA A 20 -5.73 -16.34 -0.22
N ALA A 21 -4.97 -17.44 -0.26
CA ALA A 21 -3.78 -17.63 0.56
C ALA A 21 -2.64 -16.63 0.25
N LYS A 22 -2.62 -16.03 -0.95
CA LYS A 22 -1.63 -15.01 -1.33
C LYS A 22 -2.05 -13.58 -1.00
N ILE A 23 -3.34 -13.32 -0.84
CA ILE A 23 -3.86 -11.97 -0.56
C ILE A 23 -3.20 -11.32 0.68
N PRO A 24 -3.01 -12.02 1.82
CA PRO A 24 -2.37 -11.41 2.99
C PRO A 24 -0.95 -10.92 2.76
N GLN A 25 -0.21 -11.51 1.80
CA GLN A 25 1.16 -11.08 1.46
C GLN A 25 1.18 -9.75 0.69
N LEU A 26 0.04 -9.34 0.14
CA LEU A 26 -0.13 -8.11 -0.60
C LEU A 26 -0.66 -6.97 0.28
N ASP A 27 -0.81 -7.20 1.59
CA ASP A 27 -1.29 -6.17 2.51
C ASP A 27 -0.21 -5.08 2.69
N PRO A 28 -0.42 -3.86 2.15
CA PRO A 28 0.54 -2.78 2.27
C PRO A 28 0.73 -2.31 3.72
N ALA A 29 -0.16 -2.66 4.64
CA ALA A 29 0.04 -2.41 6.07
C ALA A 29 1.15 -3.28 6.69
N THR A 30 1.48 -4.41 6.05
CA THR A 30 2.55 -5.31 6.47
C THR A 30 3.92 -4.86 5.93
N GLU A 31 3.95 -4.04 4.89
CA GLU A 31 5.19 -3.43 4.41
C GLU A 31 5.74 -2.45 5.47
N ARG A 32 6.93 -2.76 5.98
CA ARG A 32 7.66 -1.82 6.84
C ARG A 32 7.94 -0.57 6.02
N THR A 33 7.34 0.54 6.44
CA THR A 33 7.61 1.84 5.84
C THR A 33 9.10 2.14 5.94
N GLN A 34 9.82 2.01 4.82
CA GLN A 34 11.21 2.42 4.74
C GLN A 34 11.25 3.94 4.81
N ALA A 35 11.82 4.48 5.89
CA ALA A 35 12.01 5.92 6.08
C ALA A 35 13.49 6.23 6.04
N ASN A 36 13.85 7.43 5.59
CA ASN A 36 15.22 7.90 5.66
C ASN A 36 15.68 8.05 7.12
N THR A 37 16.89 7.59 7.42
CA THR A 37 17.56 7.83 8.71
C THR A 37 18.53 9.00 8.57
N TYR A 38 18.46 9.97 9.48
CA TYR A 38 19.30 11.16 9.47
C TYR A 38 20.36 11.07 10.57
N VAL A 39 21.63 11.25 10.20
CA VAL A 39 22.76 11.35 11.13
C VAL A 39 23.05 12.84 11.35
N TYR A 40 22.95 13.30 12.60
CA TYR A 40 23.16 14.70 12.95
C TYR A 40 24.53 14.92 13.62
N ALA A 41 25.08 16.13 13.47
CA ALA A 41 26.22 16.59 14.23
C ALA A 41 25.83 16.84 15.70
N ARG A 42 26.83 17.17 16.54
CA ARG A 42 26.63 17.43 17.98
C ARG A 42 25.60 18.54 18.26
N ASP A 43 25.43 19.48 17.35
CA ASP A 43 24.48 20.59 17.47
C ASP A 43 23.00 20.17 17.33
N GLY A 44 22.72 18.92 16.95
CA GLY A 44 21.37 18.37 16.81
C GLY A 44 20.59 18.86 15.59
N HIS A 45 21.18 19.68 14.73
CA HIS A 45 20.49 20.29 13.58
C HIS A 45 21.25 20.15 12.27
N THR A 46 22.59 20.07 12.30
CA THR A 46 23.40 19.86 11.10
C THR A 46 23.33 18.41 10.66
N VAL A 47 22.79 18.14 9.47
CA VAL A 47 22.72 16.80 8.89
C VAL A 47 24.08 16.44 8.30
N LEU A 48 24.71 15.38 8.81
CA LEU A 48 25.97 14.83 8.32
C LEU A 48 25.77 13.78 7.21
N SER A 49 24.69 13.00 7.30
CA SER A 49 24.36 11.98 6.30
C SER A 49 22.90 11.56 6.36
N ILE A 50 22.39 11.04 5.24
CA ILE A 50 21.05 10.47 5.11
C ILE A 50 21.20 9.03 4.61
N LEU A 51 20.88 8.06 5.46
CA LEU A 51 20.83 6.65 5.11
C LEU A 51 19.43 6.35 4.55
N ARG A 52 19.38 5.91 3.29
CA ARG A 52 18.13 5.62 2.58
C ARG A 52 18.01 4.13 2.35
N GLY A 53 16.78 3.65 2.26
CA GLY A 53 16.48 2.29 1.80
C GLY A 53 16.59 2.20 0.27
N ASP A 54 15.77 1.34 -0.32
CA ASP A 54 15.61 1.24 -1.77
C ASP A 54 15.15 2.56 -2.43
N GLN A 55 14.39 3.35 -1.68
CA GLN A 55 13.79 4.60 -2.13
C GLN A 55 14.00 5.71 -1.11
N ALA A 56 14.16 6.93 -1.62
CA ALA A 56 14.18 8.12 -0.79
C ALA A 56 12.74 8.46 -0.37
N ARG A 57 12.39 8.19 0.89
CA ARG A 57 11.03 8.39 1.41
C ARG A 57 11.03 9.34 2.60
N ILE A 58 10.10 10.31 2.57
CA ILE A 58 9.81 11.21 3.70
C ILE A 58 8.40 10.91 4.16
N ILE A 59 8.27 10.44 5.40
CA ILE A 59 6.97 10.08 5.96
C ILE A 59 6.32 11.31 6.56
N VAL A 60 5.21 11.73 5.94
CA VAL A 60 4.41 12.87 6.38
C VAL A 60 3.08 12.40 6.92
N ARG A 61 2.70 12.89 8.11
CA ARG A 61 1.34 12.65 8.62
C ARG A 61 0.34 13.38 7.73
N SER A 62 -0.83 12.79 7.52
CA SER A 62 -1.91 13.40 6.72
C SER A 62 -2.23 14.85 7.15
N LYS A 63 -2.18 15.18 8.44
CA LYS A 63 -2.40 16.54 8.95
C LYS A 63 -1.35 17.58 8.51
N ALA A 64 -0.17 17.13 8.08
CA ALA A 64 0.90 17.99 7.57
C ALA A 64 0.85 18.15 6.03
N ILE A 65 -0.05 17.43 5.36
CA ILE A 65 -0.26 17.55 3.91
C ILE A 65 -1.24 18.70 3.68
N SER A 66 -0.86 19.63 2.79
CA SER A 66 -1.74 20.72 2.35
C SER A 66 -3.11 20.20 1.90
N PRO A 67 -4.23 20.82 2.33
CA PRO A 67 -5.56 20.45 1.85
C PRO A 67 -5.66 20.46 0.32
N TRP A 68 -5.01 21.44 -0.33
CA TRP A 68 -4.98 21.56 -1.78
C TRP A 68 -4.26 20.41 -2.46
N MET A 69 -3.19 19.89 -1.86
CA MET A 69 -2.48 18.72 -2.39
C MET A 69 -3.37 17.48 -2.33
N LYS A 70 -4.09 17.28 -1.22
CA LYS A 70 -5.05 16.17 -1.12
C LYS A 70 -6.14 16.27 -2.18
N HIS A 71 -6.72 17.46 -2.34
CA HIS A 71 -7.75 17.70 -3.36
C HIS A 71 -7.22 17.48 -4.78
N ALA A 72 -5.99 17.92 -5.08
CA ALA A 72 -5.38 17.73 -6.39
C ALA A 72 -5.22 16.24 -6.73
N ILE A 73 -4.72 15.44 -5.78
CA ILE A 73 -4.55 14.00 -5.97
C ILE A 73 -5.90 13.29 -6.11
N VAL A 74 -6.87 13.60 -5.25
CA VAL A 74 -8.23 13.06 -5.36
C VAL A 74 -8.85 13.43 -6.72
N ALA A 75 -8.70 14.67 -7.17
CA ALA A 75 -9.25 15.10 -8.46
C ALA A 75 -8.59 14.41 -9.67
N ALA A 76 -7.31 14.08 -9.58
CA ALA A 76 -6.53 13.46 -10.64
C ALA A 76 -6.69 11.93 -10.71
N GLU A 77 -6.71 11.26 -9.56
CA GLU A 77 -6.71 9.79 -9.47
C GLU A 77 -8.12 9.23 -9.33
N ASP A 78 -8.89 9.75 -8.36
CA ASP A 78 -10.21 9.21 -8.01
C ASP A 78 -11.08 10.27 -7.32
N LYS A 79 -11.98 10.88 -8.10
CA LYS A 79 -12.87 11.94 -7.63
C LYS A 79 -13.88 11.46 -6.58
N ARG A 80 -14.17 10.15 -6.54
CA ARG A 80 -15.14 9.53 -5.64
C ARG A 80 -14.46 8.79 -4.49
N PHE A 81 -13.18 9.05 -4.26
CA PHE A 81 -12.37 8.44 -3.21
C PHE A 81 -13.04 8.45 -1.83
N TYR A 82 -13.76 9.53 -1.49
CA TYR A 82 -14.47 9.67 -0.22
C TYR A 82 -15.90 9.11 -0.22
N GLU A 83 -16.44 8.78 -1.39
CA GLU A 83 -17.83 8.33 -1.57
C GLU A 83 -17.96 6.80 -1.58
N HIS A 84 -16.88 6.09 -1.91
CA HIS A 84 -16.90 4.64 -2.03
C HIS A 84 -15.79 3.95 -1.23
N ARG A 85 -15.98 2.65 -0.94
CA ARG A 85 -15.04 1.84 -0.14
C ARG A 85 -13.98 1.12 -1.00
N GLY A 86 -13.65 1.68 -2.16
CA GLY A 86 -12.64 1.15 -3.09
C GLY A 86 -13.16 0.17 -4.14
N VAL A 87 -14.49 -0.03 -4.23
CA VAL A 87 -15.15 -0.80 -5.30
C VAL A 87 -16.41 -0.03 -5.70
N ASP A 88 -16.63 0.12 -7.01
CA ASP A 88 -17.86 0.68 -7.60
C ASP A 88 -18.76 -0.48 -8.05
N VAL A 89 -20.08 -0.36 -7.87
CA VAL A 89 -21.09 -1.36 -8.27
C VAL A 89 -22.10 -0.79 -9.24
#